data_AF-F0GCQ0-F1
#
_entry.id   AF-F0GCQ0-F1
#
_cell.length_a   1.000
_cell.length_b   1.000
_cell.length_c   1.000
_cell.angle_alpha   90.00
_cell.angle_beta   90.00
_cell.angle_gamma   90.00
#
_symmetry.space_group_name_H-M   'P 1'
#
loop_
_entity.id
_entity.type
_entity.pdbx_description
1 polymer ?
#
loop_
_entity_poly.entity_id
_entity_poly.type
_entity_poly.pdbx_seq_one_letter_code
_entity_poly.pdbx_strand_id
1 'polypeptide(L)'
;MRKKFIASTLVAIALAAGAVCNAIAVPSTQFTQAFSPAEYQALAVEQRQIYVAGALDTVRIFAPSAELRNFYNVCLTRTTLAQVTAVVDARASHPEPIDQGLMPLIVNNAVAAECNRSGFRY
;
A
#
# COMPACT_ATOMS: atom_id res chain seq x y z
N MET A 1 35.77 -60.30 46.81
CA MET A 1 36.08 -58.99 47.46
C MET A 1 35.40 -57.89 46.67
N ARG A 2 34.67 -56.99 47.36
CA ARG A 2 34.45 -55.54 47.09
C ARG A 2 34.20 -55.10 45.61
N LYS A 3 33.13 -54.39 45.22
CA LYS A 3 32.48 -53.23 45.85
C LYS A 3 31.05 -53.06 45.31
N LYS A 4 30.14 -52.63 46.19
CA LYS A 4 28.86 -51.99 45.85
C LYS A 4 29.16 -50.58 45.32
N PHE A 5 28.44 -50.13 44.30
CA PHE A 5 28.13 -48.71 44.11
C PHE A 5 26.67 -48.58 43.67
N ILE A 6 25.87 -48.05 44.58
CA ILE A 6 24.58 -47.43 44.32
C ILE A 6 24.90 -45.99 43.92
N ALA A 7 24.25 -45.45 42.88
CA ALA A 7 23.46 -44.22 42.97
C ALA A 7 23.33 -43.48 41.62
N SER A 8 22.16 -42.88 41.47
CA SER A 8 21.90 -41.60 40.81
C SER A 8 21.57 -41.59 39.32
N THR A 9 20.26 -41.68 39.06
CA THR A 9 19.44 -40.64 38.43
C THR A 9 20.00 -39.92 37.21
N LEU A 10 19.29 -40.05 36.07
CA LEU A 10 18.95 -38.93 35.20
C LEU A 10 17.77 -39.34 34.31
N VAL A 11 16.56 -39.05 34.80
CA VAL A 11 15.36 -38.99 33.97
C VAL A 11 15.51 -37.74 33.11
N ALA A 12 15.97 -37.89 31.89
CA ALA A 12 15.93 -36.83 30.89
C ALA A 12 14.49 -36.72 30.37
N ILE A 13 13.70 -35.83 30.98
CA ILE A 13 12.41 -35.42 30.44
C ILE A 13 12.71 -34.56 29.21
N ALA A 14 12.66 -35.17 28.03
CA ALA A 14 12.66 -34.45 26.78
C ALA A 14 11.28 -33.79 26.59
N LEU A 15 11.09 -32.59 27.16
CA LEU A 15 10.05 -31.68 26.67
C LEU A 15 10.51 -31.15 25.31
N ALA A 16 10.24 -31.91 24.26
CA ALA A 16 10.09 -31.35 22.92
C ALA A 16 8.77 -30.57 22.90
N ALA A 17 8.78 -29.38 23.51
CA ALA A 17 7.78 -28.36 23.23
C ALA A 17 8.06 -27.88 21.81
N GLY A 18 7.51 -28.61 20.84
CA GLY A 18 7.42 -28.19 19.46
C GLY A 18 6.63 -26.88 19.43
N ALA A 19 7.33 -25.76 19.49
CA ALA A 19 6.83 -24.49 19.04
C ALA A 19 6.67 -24.59 17.51
N VAL A 20 5.59 -25.25 17.08
CA VAL A 20 5.03 -25.02 15.76
C VAL A 20 4.45 -23.62 15.80
N CYS A 21 5.31 -22.63 15.55
CA CYS A 21 4.85 -21.35 15.05
C CYS A 21 4.02 -21.67 13.80
N ASN A 22 2.70 -21.70 13.95
CA ASN A 22 1.78 -21.55 12.83
C ASN A 22 2.01 -20.12 12.33
N ALA A 23 3.05 -19.93 11.52
CA ALA A 23 3.16 -18.77 10.67
C ALA A 23 1.95 -18.85 9.76
N ILE A 24 0.90 -18.09 10.09
CA ILE A 24 -0.18 -17.81 9.15
C ILE A 24 0.54 -17.16 7.99
N ALA A 25 0.70 -17.90 6.89
CA ALA A 25 1.18 -17.36 5.64
C ALA A 25 0.17 -16.30 5.24
N VAL A 26 0.47 -15.03 5.56
CA VAL A 26 -0.25 -13.91 4.98
C VAL A 26 -0.08 -14.08 3.48
N PRO A 27 -1.17 -14.26 2.71
CA PRO A 27 -1.05 -14.39 1.27
C PRO A 27 -0.24 -13.21 0.77
N SER A 28 0.88 -13.46 0.09
CA SER A 28 1.61 -12.39 -0.56
C SER A 28 0.67 -11.81 -1.60
N THR A 29 0.08 -10.66 -1.29
CA THR A 29 -0.75 -9.95 -2.25
C THR A 29 0.21 -9.52 -3.35
N GLN A 30 0.18 -10.21 -4.49
CA GLN A 30 0.94 -9.77 -5.65
C GLN A 30 0.37 -8.40 -6.03
N PHE A 31 1.16 -7.36 -5.81
CA PHE A 31 0.78 -6.00 -6.17
C PHE A 31 0.93 -5.86 -7.67
N THR A 32 -0.19 -5.98 -8.38
CA THR A 32 -0.24 -5.66 -9.79
C THR A 32 -0.08 -4.15 -9.93
N GLN A 33 1.06 -3.71 -10.45
CA GLN A 33 1.20 -2.33 -10.89
C GLN A 33 0.31 -2.16 -12.12
N ALA A 34 -0.84 -1.50 -11.95
CA ALA A 34 -1.70 -1.15 -13.06
C ALA A 34 -1.06 0.00 -13.84
N PHE A 35 -0.78 -0.20 -15.12
CA PHE A 35 -0.25 0.83 -16.02
C PHE A 35 -1.37 1.48 -16.84
N SER A 36 -2.47 0.76 -17.08
CA SER A 36 -3.63 1.24 -17.84
C SER A 36 -4.91 1.38 -16.99
N PRO A 37 -5.89 2.21 -17.41
CA PRO A 37 -7.18 2.34 -16.73
C PRO A 37 -7.91 1.03 -16.55
N ALA A 38 -7.84 0.17 -17.57
CA ALA A 38 -8.49 -1.13 -17.55
C ALA A 38 -7.89 -2.06 -16.48
N GLU A 39 -6.55 -2.12 -16.39
CA GLU A 39 -5.87 -2.89 -15.35
C GLU A 39 -6.19 -2.37 -13.95
N TYR A 40 -6.26 -1.05 -13.78
CA TYR A 40 -6.60 -0.44 -12.50
C TYR A 40 -8.05 -0.73 -12.09
N GLN A 41 -9.00 -0.63 -13.02
CA GLN A 41 -10.41 -0.89 -12.75
C GLN A 41 -10.70 -2.37 -12.44
N ALA A 42 -9.87 -3.29 -12.92
CA ALA A 42 -9.97 -4.70 -12.60
C ALA A 42 -9.56 -5.04 -11.16
N LEU A 43 -8.90 -4.11 -10.45
CA LEU A 43 -8.50 -4.31 -9.06
C LEU A 43 -9.70 -4.21 -8.11
N ALA A 44 -9.66 -4.98 -7.02
CA ALA A 44 -10.58 -4.80 -5.90
C ALA A 44 -10.44 -3.40 -5.28
N VAL A 45 -11.50 -2.90 -4.64
CA VAL A 45 -11.54 -1.52 -4.09
C VAL A 45 -10.37 -1.27 -3.14
N GLU A 46 -10.05 -2.23 -2.28
CA GLU A 46 -8.95 -2.14 -1.32
C GLU A 46 -7.59 -2.03 -2.03
N GLN A 47 -7.41 -2.77 -3.13
CA GLN A 47 -6.19 -2.72 -3.95
C GLN A 47 -6.07 -1.39 -4.70
N ARG A 48 -7.19 -0.82 -5.17
CA ARG A 48 -7.20 0.53 -5.78
C ARG A 48 -6.80 1.60 -4.77
N GLN A 49 -7.29 1.52 -3.54
CA GLN A 49 -6.89 2.45 -2.48
C GLN A 49 -5.39 2.35 -2.17
N ILE A 50 -4.83 1.14 -2.10
CA ILE A 50 -3.39 0.95 -1.90
C ILE A 50 -2.59 1.52 -3.08
N TYR A 51 -3.03 1.26 -4.32
CA TYR A 51 -2.40 1.80 -5.52
C TYR A 51 -2.37 3.34 -5.49
N VAL A 52 -3.51 3.97 -5.19
CA VAL A 52 -3.62 5.43 -5.09
C VAL A 52 -2.71 5.97 -3.99
N ALA A 53 -2.66 5.33 -2.83
CA ALA A 53 -1.74 5.72 -1.76
C ALA A 53 -0.28 5.69 -2.21
N GLY A 54 0.17 4.61 -2.85
CA GLY A 54 1.54 4.50 -3.37
C GLY A 54 1.86 5.52 -4.45
N ALA A 55 0.91 5.83 -5.34
CA ALA A 55 1.07 6.86 -6.35
C ALA A 55 1.19 8.26 -5.72
N LEU A 56 0.38 8.57 -4.70
CA LEU A 56 0.46 9.82 -3.95
C LEU A 56 1.78 9.97 -3.19
N ASP A 57 2.28 8.89 -2.59
CA ASP A 57 3.58 8.90 -1.92
C ASP A 57 4.71 9.18 -2.91
N THR A 58 4.64 8.59 -4.11
CA THR A 58 5.58 8.86 -5.20
C THR A 58 5.55 10.34 -5.60
N VAL A 59 4.36 10.92 -5.79
CA VAL A 59 4.20 12.36 -6.10
C VAL A 59 4.80 13.23 -4.98
N ARG A 60 4.56 12.89 -3.71
CA ARG A 60 5.09 13.65 -2.57
C ARG A 60 6.61 13.54 -2.44
N ILE A 61 7.21 12.41 -2.78
CA ILE A 61 8.66 12.20 -2.67
C ILE A 61 9.38 12.82 -3.86
N PHE A 62 8.87 12.62 -5.08
CA PHE A 62 9.54 12.99 -6.32
C PHE A 62 9.05 14.30 -6.93
N ALA A 63 8.11 15.01 -6.29
CA ALA A 63 7.68 16.31 -6.78
C ALA A 63 8.88 17.26 -6.92
N PRO A 64 9.05 17.90 -8.10
CA PRO A 64 10.25 18.65 -8.47
C PRO A 64 10.49 19.89 -7.63
N SER A 65 9.46 20.41 -6.95
CA SER A 65 9.55 21.61 -6.12
C SER A 65 8.96 21.37 -4.73
N ALA A 66 9.50 22.09 -3.73
CA ALA A 66 8.94 22.11 -2.38
C ALA A 66 7.51 22.66 -2.36
N GLU A 67 7.23 23.61 -3.24
CA GLU A 67 5.91 24.20 -3.41
C GLU A 67 4.89 23.17 -3.88
N LEU A 68 5.22 22.32 -4.86
CA LEU A 68 4.30 21.29 -5.35
C LEU A 68 4.05 20.22 -4.29
N ARG A 69 5.08 19.83 -3.52
CA ARG A 69 4.89 18.95 -2.36
C ARG A 69 3.94 19.57 -1.34
N ASN A 70 4.12 20.85 -1.03
CA ASN A 70 3.28 21.54 -0.06
C ASN A 70 1.84 21.67 -0.55
N PHE A 71 1.63 21.99 -1.83
CA PHE A 71 0.32 22.01 -2.47
C PHE A 71 -0.46 20.72 -2.22
N TYR A 72 0.13 19.56 -2.53
CA TYR A 72 -0.52 18.27 -2.31
C TYR A 72 -0.72 17.94 -0.82
N ASN A 73 0.24 18.27 0.03
CA ASN A 73 0.12 18.03 1.47
C ASN A 73 -1.04 18.80 2.08
N VAL A 74 -1.14 20.10 1.81
CA VAL A 74 -2.20 20.95 2.35
C VAL A 74 -3.55 20.55 1.78
N CYS A 75 -3.65 20.38 0.45
CA CYS A 75 -4.90 20.00 -0.21
C CYS A 75 -5.47 18.68 0.35
N LEU A 76 -4.62 17.66 0.49
CA LEU A 76 -5.06 16.32 0.85
C LEU A 76 -5.19 16.10 2.37
N THR A 77 -4.84 17.09 3.21
CA THR A 77 -4.89 16.95 4.68
C THR A 77 -6.29 16.63 5.21
N ARG A 78 -7.35 17.07 4.50
CA ARG A 78 -8.75 16.86 4.91
C ARG A 78 -9.48 15.80 4.09
N THR A 79 -8.77 15.10 3.21
CA THR A 79 -9.35 14.12 2.28
C THR A 79 -8.93 12.73 2.69
N THR A 80 -9.91 11.84 2.86
CA THR A 80 -9.62 10.43 3.14
C THR A 80 -9.12 9.72 1.89
N LEU A 81 -8.36 8.62 2.06
CA LEU A 81 -7.88 7.82 0.93
C LEU A 81 -9.05 7.31 0.06
N ALA A 82 -10.17 6.94 0.67
CA ALA A 82 -11.37 6.51 -0.04
C ALA A 82 -11.95 7.62 -0.93
N GLN A 83 -12.00 8.87 -0.45
CA GLN A 83 -12.45 10.01 -1.24
C GLN A 83 -11.52 10.31 -2.42
N VAL A 84 -10.20 10.30 -2.18
CA VAL A 84 -9.23 10.48 -3.28
C VAL A 84 -9.35 9.34 -4.30
N THR A 85 -9.52 8.10 -3.83
CA THR A 85 -9.70 6.94 -4.70
C THR A 85 -10.97 7.07 -5.54
N ALA A 86 -12.07 7.59 -4.99
CA ALA A 86 -13.29 7.82 -5.75
C ALA A 86 -13.10 8.88 -6.87
N VAL A 87 -12.30 9.91 -6.62
CA VAL A 87 -11.93 10.91 -7.64
C VAL A 87 -11.11 10.27 -8.76
N VAL A 88 -10.14 9.41 -8.40
CA VAL A 88 -9.32 8.67 -9.37
C VAL A 88 -10.16 7.66 -10.15
N ASP A 89 -11.05 6.91 -9.49
CA ASP A 89 -11.99 5.97 -10.13
C ASP A 89 -12.85 6.69 -11.18
N ALA A 90 -13.38 7.86 -10.83
CA ALA A 90 -14.17 8.68 -11.76
C ALA A 90 -13.34 9.09 -12.99
N ARG A 91 -12.11 9.58 -12.79
CA ARG A 91 -11.22 9.93 -13.90
C ARG A 91 -10.80 8.73 -14.73
N ALA A 92 -10.49 7.59 -14.11
CA ALA A 92 -10.09 6.37 -14.81
C ALA A 92 -11.22 5.83 -15.69
N SER A 93 -12.48 6.00 -15.28
CA SER A 93 -13.65 5.62 -16.09
C SER A 93 -13.87 6.52 -17.32
N HIS A 94 -13.38 7.75 -17.26
CA HIS A 94 -13.47 8.72 -18.34
C HIS A 94 -12.14 9.50 -18.47
N PRO A 95 -11.06 8.85 -18.96
CA PRO A 95 -9.76 9.49 -19.06
C PRO A 95 -9.82 10.67 -20.02
N GLU A 96 -9.13 11.76 -19.69
CA GLU A 96 -8.95 12.87 -20.62
C GLU A 96 -7.74 12.63 -21.54
N PRO A 97 -7.68 13.32 -22.69
CA PRO A 97 -6.54 13.22 -23.59
C PRO A 97 -5.17 13.49 -22.93
N ILE A 98 -5.12 14.39 -21.95
CA ILE A 98 -3.88 14.73 -21.22
C ILE A 98 -3.32 13.56 -20.39
N ASP A 99 -4.15 12.58 -20.07
CA ASP A 99 -3.76 11.43 -19.27
C ASP A 99 -2.98 10.39 -20.09
N GLN A 100 -3.07 10.46 -21.43
CA GLN A 100 -2.39 9.55 -22.38
C GLN A 100 -2.65 8.05 -22.10
N GLY A 101 -3.75 7.72 -21.43
CA GLY A 101 -4.09 6.35 -21.06
C GLY A 101 -3.18 5.71 -20.01
N LEU A 102 -2.37 6.50 -19.28
CA LEU A 102 -1.46 5.99 -18.25
C LEU A 102 -2.04 6.22 -16.87
N MET A 103 -2.20 5.16 -16.08
CA MET A 103 -2.79 5.28 -14.73
C MET A 103 -2.02 6.17 -13.75
N PRO A 104 -0.67 6.15 -13.73
CA PRO A 104 0.06 7.10 -12.89
C PRO A 104 -0.23 8.57 -13.24
N LEU A 105 -0.40 8.88 -14.53
CA LEU A 105 -0.78 10.23 -14.97
C LEU A 105 -2.22 10.56 -14.59
N ILE A 106 -3.14 9.59 -14.74
CA ILE A 106 -4.53 9.73 -14.30
C ILE A 106 -4.61 10.08 -12.83
N VAL A 107 -3.88 9.37 -11.97
CA VAL A 107 -3.87 9.66 -10.52
C VAL A 107 -3.39 11.09 -10.28
N ASN A 108 -2.23 11.46 -10.84
CA ASN A 108 -1.68 12.79 -10.65
C ASN A 108 -2.64 13.90 -11.14
N ASN A 109 -3.18 13.76 -12.34
CA ASN A 109 -4.05 14.77 -12.96
C ASN A 109 -5.40 14.87 -12.26
N ALA A 110 -6.01 13.74 -11.88
CA ALA A 110 -7.28 13.72 -11.14
C ALA A 110 -7.13 14.43 -9.79
N VAL A 111 -6.05 14.15 -9.06
CA VAL A 111 -5.79 14.74 -7.75
C VAL A 111 -5.47 16.23 -7.89
N ALA A 112 -4.64 16.62 -8.86
CA ALA A 112 -4.35 18.03 -9.13
C ALA A 112 -5.63 18.82 -9.48
N ALA A 113 -6.50 18.25 -10.32
CA ALA A 113 -7.78 18.85 -10.68
C ALA A 113 -8.70 19.01 -9.45
N GLU A 114 -8.77 18.00 -8.58
CA GLU A 114 -9.57 18.06 -7.35
C GLU A 114 -9.05 19.09 -6.35
N CYS A 115 -7.72 19.20 -6.19
CA CYS A 115 -7.11 20.24 -5.38
C CYS A 115 -7.42 21.64 -5.93
N ASN A 116 -7.33 21.81 -7.25
CA ASN A 116 -7.70 23.04 -7.94
C ASN A 116 -9.18 23.41 -7.76
N ARG A 117 -10.08 22.42 -7.75
CA ARG A 117 -11.52 22.59 -7.49
C ARG A 117 -11.79 22.97 -6.03
N SER A 118 -10.98 22.46 -5.11
CA SER A 118 -11.04 22.75 -3.67
C SER A 118 -10.43 24.11 -3.29
N GLY A 119 -10.01 24.92 -4.27
CA GLY A 119 -9.51 26.28 -4.07
C GLY A 119 -8.01 26.38 -3.84
N PHE A 120 -7.27 25.26 -3.89
CA PHE A 120 -5.81 25.29 -3.89
C PHE A 120 -5.33 25.68 -5.30
N ARG A 121 -4.27 26.47 -5.39
CA ARG A 121 -3.64 26.86 -6.65
C ARG A 121 -2.15 26.53 -6.54
N TYR A 122 -1.60 26.01 -7.62
CA TYR A 122 -0.16 25.83 -7.84
C TYR A 122 0.26 26.76 -8.97
#